data_AF-K2FK29-F1
#
_entry.id   AF-K2FK29-F1
#
_cell.length_a   1.000
_cell.length_b   1.000
_cell.length_c   1.000
_cell.angle_alpha   90.00
_cell.angle_beta   90.00
_cell.angle_gamma   90.00
#
_symmetry.space_group_name_H-M   'P 1'
#
loop_
_entity.id
_entity.type
_entity.pdbx_description
1 polymer ?
#
loop_
_entity_poly.entity_id
_entity_poly.type
_entity_poly.pdbx_seq_one_letter_code
_entity_poly.pdbx_strand_id
1 'polypeptide(L)'
;MQGTFMKIKKMKRSQSKKNLRLECDNFLGNFLIGKPFVSDLQKQNIFERYGTFVSDPSAKAVALFQKPFENIQDLDLVERVFGEKARFHAETLNRINNEDKKILKNHEQHEKMLLLYLVNLESCYIDFGEKYFKKNNFKKRIPYAQKIIKILSARELTGKLDDIFFSVMHPKSFAYYSTLFKSSWDVHRLMEKRAKEKLRRNLEEVQIEAEIQSRTKSISSLHEKVVKKNILPSQVVDIIGLRILVNSKKDCYRVLEVMLSQWPTQYNRVKDYVAIPKENGYQSIHISGDYNGYQLEIQIRTFNMHYQAQYGKAAHHLYKANK
;
A
#
# COMPACT_ATOMS: atom_id res chain seq x y z
N MET A 1 38.01 46.83 8.28
CA MET A 1 36.53 46.77 8.11
C MET A 1 35.99 45.48 7.46
N GLN A 2 36.79 44.68 6.73
CA GLN A 2 36.29 43.46 6.07
C GLN A 2 36.00 42.28 7.04
N GLY A 3 36.75 42.14 8.14
CA GLY A 3 36.52 41.06 9.13
C GLY A 3 35.21 41.18 9.93
N THR A 4 34.75 42.42 10.16
CA THR A 4 33.51 42.70 10.92
C THR A 4 32.26 42.41 10.09
N PHE A 5 32.28 42.72 8.78
CA PHE A 5 31.20 42.39 7.84
C PHE A 5 31.01 40.87 7.66
N MET A 6 32.11 40.11 7.65
CA MET A 6 32.07 38.64 7.54
C MET A 6 31.51 37.98 8.81
N LYS A 7 31.82 38.53 10.00
CA LYS A 7 31.20 38.13 11.28
C LYS A 7 29.72 38.47 11.33
N ILE A 8 29.29 39.64 10.84
CA ILE A 8 27.87 40.04 10.78
C ILE A 8 27.10 39.16 9.77
N LYS A 9 27.68 38.80 8.61
CA LYS A 9 27.06 37.84 7.67
C LYS A 9 26.97 36.42 8.25
N LYS A 10 28.00 35.95 8.98
CA LYS A 10 27.96 34.66 9.69
C LYS A 10 26.97 34.66 10.85
N MET A 11 26.88 35.75 11.63
CA MET A 11 25.87 35.95 12.68
C MET A 11 24.46 36.05 12.10
N LYS A 12 24.22 36.84 11.04
CA LYS A 12 22.91 36.89 10.38
C LYS A 12 22.50 35.54 9.79
N ARG A 13 23.44 34.77 9.24
CA ARG A 13 23.20 33.38 8.78
C ARG A 13 22.97 32.40 9.93
N SER A 14 23.67 32.53 11.07
CA SER A 14 23.45 31.67 12.23
C SER A 14 22.18 32.03 13.00
N GLN A 15 21.84 33.33 13.07
CA GLN A 15 20.59 33.84 13.63
C GLN A 15 19.42 33.45 12.73
N SER A 16 19.56 33.57 11.41
CA SER A 16 18.60 33.05 10.43
C SER A 16 18.42 31.54 10.57
N LYS A 17 19.49 30.75 10.72
CA LYS A 17 19.38 29.29 10.96
C LYS A 17 18.78 28.94 12.33
N LYS A 18 19.09 29.70 13.39
CA LYS A 18 18.46 29.52 14.72
C LYS A 18 16.98 29.91 14.68
N ASN A 19 16.63 31.00 14.00
CA ASN A 19 15.25 31.42 13.81
C ASN A 19 14.49 30.43 12.93
N LEU A 20 15.10 29.93 11.85
CA LEU A 20 14.51 28.89 11.02
C LEU A 20 14.31 27.60 11.82
N ARG A 21 15.26 27.22 12.67
CA ARG A 21 15.13 26.05 13.55
C ARG A 21 14.04 26.25 14.61
N LEU A 22 13.95 27.43 15.22
CA LEU A 22 12.89 27.77 16.16
C LEU A 22 11.53 27.84 15.46
N GLU A 23 11.47 28.35 14.23
CA GLU A 23 10.29 28.34 13.36
C GLU A 23 9.94 26.91 12.94
N CYS A 24 10.90 26.03 12.69
CA CYS A 24 10.68 24.60 12.42
C CYS A 24 10.16 23.89 13.66
N ASP A 25 10.75 24.13 14.83
CA ASP A 25 10.37 23.49 16.09
C ASP A 25 9.00 24.00 16.54
N ASN A 26 8.69 25.28 16.32
CA ASN A 26 7.37 25.86 16.53
C ASN A 26 6.38 25.46 15.43
N PHE A 27 6.80 25.27 14.18
CA PHE A 27 5.92 24.80 13.10
C PHE A 27 5.58 23.33 13.30
N LEU A 28 6.57 22.48 13.55
CA LEU A 28 6.33 21.11 13.95
C LEU A 28 5.49 21.11 15.22
N GLY A 29 5.84 21.88 16.26
CA GLY A 29 5.05 21.98 17.49
C GLY A 29 3.59 22.46 17.31
N ASN A 30 3.35 23.46 16.47
CA ASN A 30 2.04 24.08 16.25
C ASN A 30 1.22 23.42 15.13
N PHE A 31 1.85 22.77 14.14
CA PHE A 31 1.15 22.01 13.09
C PHE A 31 0.82 20.59 13.60
N LEU A 32 1.67 20.05 14.47
CA LEU A 32 1.38 18.90 15.31
C LEU A 32 0.54 19.31 16.54
N ILE A 33 -0.55 20.07 16.38
CA ILE A 33 -1.54 20.20 17.47
C ILE A 33 -1.98 18.78 17.86
N GLY A 34 -1.45 18.30 19.01
CA GLY A 34 -1.39 16.90 19.40
C GLY A 34 0.00 16.50 19.98
N LYS A 35 0.20 15.21 20.24
CA LYS A 35 1.51 14.68 20.66
C LYS A 35 2.58 15.00 19.57
N PRO A 36 3.83 15.36 19.94
CA PRO A 36 4.95 15.48 19.02
C PRO A 36 5.00 14.33 17.99
N PHE A 37 5.52 14.55 16.77
CA PHE A 37 5.67 13.49 15.75
C PHE A 37 6.42 12.27 16.33
N VAL A 38 7.38 12.53 17.22
CA VAL A 38 8.17 11.52 17.95
C VAL A 38 7.33 10.71 18.97
N SER A 39 6.16 11.18 19.37
CA SER A 39 5.24 10.50 20.30
C SER A 39 3.88 10.18 19.70
N ASP A 40 3.70 10.43 18.39
CA ASP A 40 2.52 10.08 17.62
C ASP A 40 2.81 8.85 16.76
N LEU A 41 2.53 7.67 17.31
CA LEU A 41 2.76 6.37 16.67
C LEU A 41 2.04 6.26 15.31
N GLN A 42 0.91 6.94 15.13
CA GLN A 42 0.18 6.96 13.86
C GLN A 42 1.01 7.67 12.78
N LYS A 43 1.53 8.85 13.13
CA LYS A 43 2.34 9.63 12.20
C LYS A 43 3.60 8.87 11.80
N GLN A 44 4.21 8.16 12.75
CA GLN A 44 5.34 7.28 12.51
C GLN A 44 4.98 6.13 11.57
N ASN A 45 3.89 5.40 11.84
CA ASN A 45 3.45 4.30 11.00
C ASN A 45 3.16 4.72 9.55
N ILE A 46 2.48 5.85 9.36
CA ILE A 46 2.24 6.41 8.01
C ILE A 46 3.55 6.79 7.35
N PHE A 47 4.43 7.50 8.05
CA PHE A 47 5.70 7.97 7.51
C PHE A 47 6.63 6.81 7.15
N GLU A 48 6.75 5.80 8.03
CA GLU A 48 7.53 4.59 7.81
C GLU A 48 6.97 3.82 6.62
N ARG A 49 5.66 3.52 6.63
CA ARG A 49 5.01 2.81 5.54
C ARG A 49 5.18 3.55 4.22
N TYR A 50 4.90 4.84 4.17
CA TYR A 50 5.05 5.67 2.98
C TYR A 50 6.52 5.73 2.52
N GLY A 51 7.43 5.82 3.48
CA GLY A 51 8.87 5.86 3.25
C GLY A 51 9.45 4.58 2.66
N THR A 52 8.75 3.44 2.78
CA THR A 52 9.17 2.17 2.15
C THR A 52 9.07 2.20 0.62
N PHE A 53 8.20 3.05 0.05
CA PHE A 53 7.94 3.07 -1.40
C PHE A 53 8.03 4.47 -2.05
N VAL A 54 8.32 5.52 -1.27
CA VAL A 54 8.67 6.85 -1.81
C VAL A 54 10.02 7.26 -1.25
N SER A 55 11.02 7.46 -2.11
CA SER A 55 12.36 7.94 -1.72
C SER A 55 12.48 9.46 -1.67
N ASP A 56 11.58 10.19 -2.31
CA ASP A 56 11.67 11.64 -2.49
C ASP A 56 11.62 12.39 -1.13
N PRO A 57 12.70 13.07 -0.72
CA PRO A 57 12.76 13.73 0.59
C PRO A 57 11.69 14.83 0.75
N SER A 58 11.37 15.57 -0.31
CA SER A 58 10.36 16.63 -0.28
C SER A 58 8.96 16.04 -0.11
N ALA A 59 8.68 14.88 -0.71
CA ALA A 59 7.41 14.16 -0.51
C ALA A 59 7.31 13.57 0.89
N LYS A 60 8.41 13.00 1.42
CA LYS A 60 8.48 12.51 2.80
C LYS A 60 8.24 13.63 3.81
N ALA A 61 8.80 14.82 3.58
CA ALA A 61 8.54 15.98 4.43
C ALA A 61 7.04 16.28 4.52
N VAL A 62 6.32 16.28 3.39
CA VAL A 62 4.85 16.47 3.38
C VAL A 62 4.11 15.37 4.15
N ALA A 63 4.58 14.12 4.09
CA ALA A 63 4.02 13.00 4.84
C ALA A 63 4.17 13.13 6.37
N LEU A 64 5.04 14.01 6.89
CA LEU A 64 5.15 14.30 8.32
C LEU A 64 3.95 15.12 8.84
N PHE A 65 3.38 15.97 7.97
CA PHE A 65 2.39 16.96 8.38
C PHE A 65 0.98 16.37 8.51
N GLN A 66 0.62 15.41 7.65
CA GLN A 66 -0.60 14.57 7.69
C GLN A 66 -1.95 15.28 7.82
N LYS A 67 -1.97 16.61 7.85
CA LYS A 67 -3.13 17.49 7.78
C LYS A 67 -3.06 18.30 6.48
N PRO A 68 -4.21 18.67 5.91
CA PRO A 68 -4.23 19.66 4.84
C PRO A 68 -3.58 20.97 5.32
N PHE A 69 -2.85 21.63 4.42
CA PHE A 69 -2.26 22.95 4.68
C PHE A 69 -3.32 24.00 4.38
N GLU A 70 -4.06 24.43 5.40
CA GLU A 70 -5.31 25.17 5.21
C GLU A 70 -5.10 26.63 4.79
N ASN A 71 -3.96 27.22 5.16
CA ASN A 71 -3.67 28.63 4.87
C ASN A 71 -2.35 28.80 4.10
N ILE A 72 -2.17 30.00 3.52
CA ILE A 72 -0.98 30.36 2.74
C ILE A 72 0.28 30.37 3.62
N GLN A 73 0.14 30.78 4.88
CA GLN A 73 1.26 30.87 5.82
C GLN A 73 1.90 29.49 6.08
N ASP A 74 1.09 28.44 6.13
CA ASP A 74 1.55 27.06 6.29
C ASP A 74 2.35 26.59 5.06
N LEU A 75 1.88 26.95 3.86
CA LEU A 75 2.56 26.62 2.60
C LEU A 75 3.88 27.39 2.46
N ASP A 76 3.90 28.68 2.79
CA ASP A 76 5.09 29.52 2.79
C ASP A 76 6.13 29.00 3.81
N LEU A 77 5.66 28.42 4.93
CA LEU A 77 6.52 27.82 5.93
C LEU A 77 7.11 26.49 5.47
N VAL A 78 6.30 25.64 4.82
CA VAL A 78 6.79 24.41 4.16
C VAL A 78 7.87 24.74 3.14
N GLU A 79 7.67 25.79 2.32
CA GLU A 79 8.67 26.23 1.34
C GLU A 79 9.95 26.71 2.00
N ARG A 80 9.84 27.59 3.02
CA ARG A 80 11.02 28.12 3.72
C ARG A 80 11.86 27.02 4.39
N VAL A 81 11.21 25.96 4.88
CA VAL A 81 11.89 24.89 5.62
C VAL A 81 12.35 23.75 4.71
N PHE A 82 11.51 23.30 3.77
CA PHE A 82 11.73 22.10 2.98
C PHE A 82 11.89 22.36 1.47
N GLY A 83 11.77 23.62 1.04
CA GLY A 83 11.95 24.08 -0.33
C GLY A 83 10.67 24.06 -1.18
N GLU A 84 10.75 24.71 -2.35
CA GLU A 84 9.65 24.85 -3.32
C GLU A 84 9.00 23.52 -3.71
N LYS A 85 9.82 22.47 -3.85
CA LYS A 85 9.32 21.14 -4.20
C LYS A 85 8.42 20.53 -3.12
N ALA A 86 8.71 20.79 -1.84
CA ALA A 86 7.85 20.34 -0.74
C ALA A 86 6.54 21.15 -0.71
N ARG A 87 6.59 22.46 -0.97
CA ARG A 87 5.38 23.28 -1.14
C ARG A 87 4.51 22.76 -2.28
N PHE A 88 5.10 22.46 -3.43
CA PHE A 88 4.37 21.88 -4.56
C PHE A 88 3.66 20.57 -4.18
N HIS A 89 4.32 19.70 -3.41
CA HIS A 89 3.71 18.47 -2.90
C HIS A 89 2.58 18.76 -1.89
N ALA A 90 2.75 19.72 -0.99
CA ALA A 90 1.72 20.16 -0.04
C ALA A 90 0.47 20.69 -0.75
N GLU A 91 0.64 21.58 -1.73
CA GLU A 91 -0.45 22.11 -2.56
C GLU A 91 -1.14 21.00 -3.36
N THR A 92 -0.37 20.07 -3.91
CA THR A 92 -0.91 18.89 -4.60
C THR A 92 -1.78 18.06 -3.66
N LEU A 93 -1.33 17.79 -2.43
CA LEU A 93 -2.10 17.02 -1.45
C LEU A 93 -3.40 17.72 -1.06
N ASN A 94 -3.39 19.05 -0.90
CA ASN A 94 -4.60 19.84 -0.67
C ASN A 94 -5.61 19.69 -1.80
N ARG A 95 -5.15 19.77 -3.07
CA ARG A 95 -6.01 19.58 -4.25
C ARG A 95 -6.59 18.17 -4.31
N ILE A 96 -5.82 17.15 -3.96
CA ILE A 96 -6.28 15.75 -3.86
C ILE A 96 -7.34 15.61 -2.77
N ASN A 97 -7.14 16.22 -1.59
CA ASN A 97 -8.12 16.21 -0.50
C ASN A 97 -9.45 16.90 -0.87
N ASN A 98 -9.40 17.82 -1.84
CA ASN A 98 -10.54 18.49 -2.46
C ASN A 98 -11.05 17.80 -3.73
N GLU A 99 -10.63 16.55 -3.99
CA GLU A 99 -11.09 15.70 -5.10
C GLU A 99 -10.86 16.31 -6.50
N ASP A 100 -9.78 17.10 -6.67
CA ASP A 100 -9.46 17.73 -7.95
C ASP A 100 -9.20 16.66 -9.03
N LYS A 101 -10.12 16.59 -10.00
CA LYS A 101 -10.06 15.64 -11.12
C LYS A 101 -8.92 15.95 -12.10
N LYS A 102 -8.39 17.18 -12.13
CA LYS A 102 -7.25 17.54 -12.98
C LYS A 102 -5.97 16.82 -12.54
N ILE A 103 -5.81 16.56 -11.24
CA ILE A 103 -4.69 15.77 -10.71
C ILE A 103 -4.69 14.37 -11.31
N LEU A 104 -5.86 13.75 -11.48
CA LEU A 104 -5.97 12.40 -12.05
C LEU A 104 -5.57 12.34 -13.53
N LYS A 105 -5.73 13.44 -14.28
CA LYS A 105 -5.28 13.52 -15.68
C LYS A 105 -3.76 13.57 -15.78
N ASN A 106 -3.11 14.27 -14.85
CA ASN A 106 -1.64 14.41 -14.80
C ASN A 106 -1.03 13.53 -13.69
N HIS A 107 -1.58 12.33 -13.49
CA HIS A 107 -1.29 11.52 -12.30
C HIS A 107 0.20 11.14 -12.18
N GLU A 108 0.94 11.04 -13.29
CA GLU A 108 2.36 10.68 -13.29
C GLU A 108 3.22 11.71 -12.55
N GLN A 109 2.85 12.99 -12.61
CA GLN A 109 3.52 14.06 -11.88
C GLN A 109 3.18 14.05 -10.38
N HIS A 110 2.01 13.49 -10.02
CA HIS A 110 1.43 13.58 -8.68
C HIS A 110 1.38 12.25 -7.93
N GLU A 111 1.95 11.18 -8.50
CA GLU A 111 1.88 9.81 -7.98
C GLU A 111 2.25 9.71 -6.50
N LYS A 112 3.32 10.39 -6.07
CA LYS A 112 3.77 10.40 -4.67
C LYS A 112 2.67 10.88 -3.72
N MET A 113 1.96 11.94 -4.07
CA MET A 113 0.91 12.51 -3.22
C MET A 113 -0.39 11.71 -3.31
N LEU A 114 -0.67 11.11 -4.47
CA LEU A 114 -1.79 10.18 -4.63
C LEU A 114 -1.64 8.93 -3.76
N LEU A 115 -0.42 8.38 -3.65
CA LEU A 115 -0.13 7.28 -2.71
C LEU A 115 -0.25 7.73 -1.26
N LEU A 116 0.29 8.89 -0.91
CA LEU A 116 0.21 9.43 0.45
C LEU A 116 -1.25 9.60 0.87
N TYR A 117 -2.10 10.10 -0.04
CA TYR A 117 -3.53 10.19 0.18
C TYR A 117 -4.15 8.84 0.50
N LEU A 118 -3.87 7.79 -0.29
CA LEU A 118 -4.40 6.44 -0.02
C LEU A 118 -3.94 5.88 1.34
N VAL A 119 -2.66 6.05 1.69
CA VAL A 119 -2.15 5.64 3.01
C VAL A 119 -2.87 6.38 4.13
N ASN A 120 -3.04 7.70 4.00
CA ASN A 120 -3.75 8.50 5.00
C ASN A 120 -5.21 8.06 5.14
N LEU A 121 -5.90 7.73 4.03
CA LEU A 121 -7.26 7.21 4.09
C LEU A 121 -7.35 5.89 4.87
N GLU A 122 -6.39 4.98 4.66
CA GLU A 122 -6.38 3.70 5.35
C GLU A 122 -6.15 3.89 6.85
N SER A 123 -5.13 4.68 7.21
CA SER A 123 -4.80 4.96 8.61
C SER A 123 -5.93 5.67 9.34
N CYS A 124 -6.55 6.69 8.74
CA CYS A 124 -7.73 7.34 9.32
C CYS A 124 -8.85 6.34 9.64
N TYR A 125 -9.07 5.34 8.79
CA TYR A 125 -10.10 4.35 9.07
C TYR A 125 -9.71 3.41 10.22
N ILE A 126 -8.45 2.99 10.26
CA ILE A 126 -7.95 2.10 11.32
C ILE A 126 -8.14 2.76 12.70
N ASP A 127 -7.87 4.07 12.80
CA ASP A 127 -7.87 4.75 14.09
C ASP A 127 -9.25 5.22 14.54
N PHE A 128 -10.07 5.70 13.62
CA PHE A 128 -11.37 6.31 13.97
C PHE A 128 -12.58 5.42 13.62
N GLY A 129 -12.36 4.37 12.83
CA GLY A 129 -13.36 3.40 12.45
C GLY A 129 -14.51 3.94 11.60
N GLU A 130 -15.49 3.06 11.39
CA GLU A 130 -16.62 3.31 10.48
C GLU A 130 -17.51 4.48 10.93
N LYS A 131 -17.68 4.69 12.25
CA LYS A 131 -18.51 5.77 12.81
C LYS A 131 -17.97 7.15 12.42
N TYR A 132 -16.65 7.33 12.50
CA TYR A 132 -16.01 8.58 12.09
C TYR A 132 -16.14 8.81 10.59
N PHE A 133 -15.99 7.76 9.78
CA PHE A 133 -16.12 7.86 8.32
C PHE A 133 -17.54 8.25 7.91
N LYS A 134 -18.56 7.72 8.60
CA LYS A 134 -19.96 8.13 8.41
C LYS A 134 -20.18 9.60 8.78
N LYS A 135 -19.69 10.04 9.93
CA LYS A 135 -19.86 11.42 10.43
C LYS A 135 -19.21 12.46 9.51
N ASN A 136 -18.05 12.14 8.94
CA ASN A 136 -17.29 13.04 8.06
C ASN A 136 -17.64 12.91 6.57
N ASN A 137 -18.78 12.27 6.24
CA ASN A 137 -19.29 12.12 4.87
C ASN A 137 -18.27 11.50 3.89
N PHE A 138 -17.41 10.62 4.40
CA PHE A 138 -16.30 10.04 3.66
C PHE A 138 -16.74 9.21 2.46
N LYS A 139 -18.00 8.74 2.47
CA LYS A 139 -18.65 8.05 1.36
C LYS A 139 -18.48 8.79 0.03
N LYS A 140 -18.43 10.13 0.04
CA LYS A 140 -18.22 10.97 -1.16
C LYS A 140 -16.81 10.86 -1.75
N ARG A 141 -15.80 10.60 -0.91
CA ARG A 141 -14.39 10.47 -1.30
C ARG A 141 -14.06 9.11 -1.91
N ILE A 142 -14.83 8.07 -1.58
CA ILE A 142 -14.57 6.69 -2.02
C ILE A 142 -14.44 6.56 -3.55
N PRO A 143 -15.36 7.10 -4.38
CA PRO A 143 -15.21 7.02 -5.84
C PRO A 143 -13.94 7.69 -6.38
N TYR A 144 -13.49 8.77 -5.74
CA TYR A 144 -12.23 9.43 -6.10
C TYR A 144 -11.04 8.55 -5.73
N ALA A 145 -11.00 8.01 -4.52
CA ALA A 145 -9.96 7.08 -4.06
C ALA A 145 -9.88 5.82 -4.92
N GLN A 146 -11.02 5.20 -5.29
CA GLN A 146 -11.06 4.03 -6.18
C GLN A 146 -10.46 4.33 -7.56
N LYS A 147 -10.68 5.52 -8.11
CA LYS A 147 -10.04 5.95 -9.37
C LYS A 147 -8.53 6.07 -9.22
N ILE A 148 -8.06 6.62 -8.10
CA ILE A 148 -6.62 6.70 -7.80
C ILE A 148 -6.00 5.29 -7.77
N ILE A 149 -6.61 4.36 -7.02
CA ILE A 149 -6.14 2.97 -6.94
C ILE A 149 -5.98 2.35 -8.32
N LYS A 150 -7.00 2.53 -9.18
CA LYS A 150 -6.98 2.01 -10.55
C LYS A 150 -5.85 2.62 -11.39
N ILE A 151 -5.68 3.95 -11.34
CA ILE A 151 -4.68 4.68 -12.11
C ILE A 151 -3.25 4.31 -11.69
N LEU A 152 -3.01 4.22 -10.38
CA LEU A 152 -1.68 3.88 -9.84
C LEU A 152 -1.34 2.39 -9.97
N SER A 153 -2.34 1.56 -10.29
CA SER A 153 -2.18 0.10 -10.33
C SER A 153 -1.69 -0.51 -9.01
N ALA A 154 -1.90 0.18 -7.89
CA ALA A 154 -1.41 -0.17 -6.56
C ALA A 154 -2.38 -1.10 -5.80
N ARG A 155 -2.99 -2.07 -6.49
CA ARG A 155 -4.12 -2.85 -5.95
C ARG A 155 -3.73 -3.75 -4.76
N GLU A 156 -2.48 -4.21 -4.70
CA GLU A 156 -2.02 -4.98 -3.53
C GLU A 156 -1.76 -4.09 -2.30
N LEU A 157 -1.32 -2.84 -2.49
CA LEU A 157 -1.24 -1.85 -1.41
C LEU A 157 -2.62 -1.54 -0.83
N THR A 158 -3.65 -1.56 -1.67
CA THR A 158 -4.99 -1.06 -1.33
C THR A 158 -6.00 -2.15 -1.03
N GLY A 159 -5.60 -3.42 -0.94
CA GLY A 159 -6.54 -4.52 -0.64
C GLY A 159 -7.29 -4.31 0.68
N LYS A 160 -6.66 -3.68 1.67
CA LYS A 160 -7.31 -3.24 2.92
C LYS A 160 -8.32 -2.11 2.69
N LEU A 161 -7.97 -1.13 1.84
CA LEU A 161 -8.87 -0.05 1.47
C LEU A 161 -10.11 -0.55 0.74
N ASP A 162 -10.01 -1.58 -0.10
CA ASP A 162 -11.18 -2.17 -0.76
C ASP A 162 -12.19 -2.72 0.26
N ASP A 163 -11.72 -3.37 1.32
CA ASP A 163 -12.57 -3.87 2.40
C ASP A 163 -13.15 -2.74 3.26
N ILE A 164 -12.37 -1.68 3.52
CA ILE A 164 -12.83 -0.45 4.17
C ILE A 164 -13.93 0.24 3.35
N PHE A 165 -13.74 0.36 2.05
CA PHE A 165 -14.74 0.96 1.17
C PHE A 165 -16.00 0.10 1.11
N PHE A 166 -15.84 -1.23 1.07
CA PHE A 166 -16.96 -2.15 1.09
C PHE A 166 -17.74 -2.10 2.41
N SER A 167 -17.07 -2.01 3.56
CA SER A 167 -17.75 -1.87 4.86
C SER A 167 -18.58 -0.58 4.95
N VAL A 168 -18.06 0.53 4.40
CA VAL A 168 -18.75 1.82 4.41
C VAL A 168 -19.89 1.88 3.39
N MET A 169 -19.67 1.36 2.18
CA MET A 169 -20.65 1.43 1.09
C MET A 169 -21.77 0.40 1.24
N HIS A 170 -21.45 -0.79 1.73
CA HIS A 170 -22.34 -1.95 1.81
C HIS A 170 -22.23 -2.66 3.18
N PRO A 171 -22.53 -1.99 4.29
CA PRO A 171 -22.27 -2.51 5.65
C PRO A 171 -22.98 -3.83 5.96
N LYS A 172 -24.22 -4.02 5.45
CA LYS A 172 -24.96 -5.28 5.64
C LYS A 172 -24.27 -6.46 4.95
N SER A 173 -23.87 -6.27 3.70
CA SER A 173 -23.14 -7.29 2.94
C SER A 173 -21.78 -7.58 3.60
N PHE A 174 -21.03 -6.54 3.96
CA PHE A 174 -19.75 -6.69 4.66
C PHE A 174 -19.89 -7.51 5.94
N ALA A 175 -20.88 -7.21 6.78
CA ALA A 175 -21.14 -7.95 8.01
C ALA A 175 -21.50 -9.42 7.75
N TYR A 176 -22.34 -9.69 6.74
CA TYR A 176 -22.71 -11.05 6.35
C TYR A 176 -21.48 -11.89 5.94
N TYR A 177 -20.66 -11.39 5.02
CA TYR A 177 -19.44 -12.08 4.60
C TYR A 177 -18.40 -12.19 5.72
N SER A 178 -18.29 -11.18 6.58
CA SER A 178 -17.41 -11.23 7.75
C SER A 178 -17.78 -12.38 8.70
N THR A 179 -19.07 -12.57 8.97
CA THR A 179 -19.55 -13.65 9.84
C THR A 179 -19.31 -15.02 9.23
N LEU A 180 -19.64 -15.17 7.93
CA LEU A 180 -19.39 -16.41 7.20
C LEU A 180 -17.90 -16.77 7.19
N PHE A 181 -17.05 -15.78 7.03
CA PHE A 181 -15.61 -16.00 7.01
C PHE A 181 -15.07 -16.37 8.38
N LYS A 182 -15.52 -15.70 9.45
CA LYS A 182 -15.13 -15.98 10.82
C LYS A 182 -15.46 -17.42 11.24
N SER A 183 -16.62 -17.96 10.85
CA SER A 183 -17.03 -19.31 11.25
C SER A 183 -16.11 -20.40 10.70
N SER A 184 -15.42 -20.15 9.58
CA SER A 184 -14.52 -21.12 8.93
C SER A 184 -13.04 -20.76 9.12
N TRP A 185 -12.73 -19.68 9.85
CA TRP A 185 -11.40 -19.07 9.89
C TRP A 185 -10.33 -19.98 10.50
N ASP A 186 -10.63 -20.65 11.61
CA ASP A 186 -9.67 -21.52 12.29
C ASP A 186 -9.30 -22.74 11.44
N VAL A 187 -10.29 -23.31 10.73
CA VAL A 187 -10.08 -24.40 9.78
C VAL A 187 -9.19 -23.93 8.64
N HIS A 188 -9.49 -22.78 8.04
CA HIS A 188 -8.70 -22.23 6.95
C HIS A 188 -7.26 -21.94 7.38
N ARG A 189 -7.05 -21.33 8.55
CA ARG A 189 -5.73 -21.04 9.10
C ARG A 189 -4.93 -22.30 9.38
N LEU A 190 -5.57 -23.35 9.90
CA LEU A 190 -4.92 -24.64 10.13
C LEU A 190 -4.48 -25.29 8.81
N MET A 191 -5.35 -25.31 7.80
CA MET A 191 -5.02 -25.87 6.48
C MET A 191 -3.94 -25.07 5.78
N GLU A 192 -4.00 -23.74 5.84
CA GLU A 192 -2.97 -22.84 5.34
C GLU A 192 -1.61 -23.15 5.97
N LYS A 193 -1.54 -23.26 7.30
CA LYS A 193 -0.30 -23.55 8.02
C LYS A 193 0.31 -24.87 7.55
N ARG A 194 -0.50 -25.93 7.47
CA ARG A 194 -0.07 -27.25 7.04
C ARG A 194 0.36 -27.29 5.56
N ALA A 195 -0.40 -26.62 4.69
CA ALA A 195 -0.06 -26.46 3.28
C ALA A 195 1.27 -25.72 3.10
N LYS A 196 1.48 -24.64 3.86
CA LYS A 196 2.74 -23.89 3.88
C LYS A 196 3.92 -24.75 4.35
N GLU A 197 3.75 -25.55 5.40
CA GLU A 197 4.78 -26.48 5.88
C GLU A 197 5.11 -27.56 4.84
N LYS A 198 4.09 -28.16 4.20
CA LYS A 198 4.31 -29.14 3.13
C LYS A 198 5.05 -28.52 1.95
N LEU A 199 4.59 -27.36 1.49
CA LEU A 199 5.21 -26.64 0.38
C LEU A 199 6.67 -26.28 0.69
N ARG A 200 6.96 -25.84 1.92
CA ARG A 200 8.33 -25.56 2.36
C ARG A 200 9.24 -26.79 2.23
N ARG A 201 8.80 -27.95 2.73
CA ARG A 201 9.56 -29.20 2.61
C ARG A 201 9.82 -29.58 1.15
N ASN A 202 8.79 -29.48 0.30
CA ASN A 202 8.92 -29.78 -1.13
C ASN A 202 9.98 -28.91 -1.82
N LEU A 203 10.05 -27.62 -1.45
CA LEU A 203 11.03 -26.68 -2.02
C LEU A 203 12.44 -26.91 -1.46
N GLU A 204 12.56 -27.29 -0.19
CA GLU A 204 13.84 -27.65 0.46
C GLU A 204 14.45 -28.91 -0.19
N GLU A 205 13.64 -29.93 -0.51
CA GLU A 205 14.08 -31.17 -1.18
C GLU A 205 14.76 -30.92 -2.53
N VAL A 206 14.32 -29.89 -3.27
CA VAL A 206 14.89 -29.51 -4.58
C VAL A 206 15.78 -28.28 -4.52
N GLN A 207 16.19 -27.88 -3.31
CA GLN A 207 17.11 -26.77 -3.06
C GLN A 207 16.66 -25.45 -3.72
N ILE A 208 15.39 -25.10 -3.53
CA ILE A 208 14.84 -23.79 -3.93
C ILE A 208 14.67 -22.94 -2.68
N GLU A 209 15.44 -21.85 -2.60
CA GLU A 209 15.24 -20.83 -1.58
C GLU A 209 14.01 -19.98 -1.93
N ALA A 210 13.02 -19.97 -1.03
CA ALA A 210 11.79 -19.23 -1.23
C ALA A 210 11.18 -18.74 0.10
N GLU A 211 10.56 -17.57 0.08
CA GLU A 211 9.70 -17.09 1.15
C GLU A 211 8.24 -17.40 0.83
N ILE A 212 7.56 -18.13 1.71
CA ILE A 212 6.14 -18.46 1.56
C ILE A 212 5.33 -17.55 2.48
N GLN A 213 4.54 -16.65 1.90
CA GLN A 213 3.64 -15.74 2.58
C GLN A 213 2.20 -16.21 2.46
N SER A 214 1.41 -15.98 3.50
CA SER A 214 -0.02 -16.21 3.49
C SER A 214 -0.73 -15.03 2.81
N ARG A 215 -1.76 -15.32 2.01
CA ARG A 215 -2.57 -14.31 1.36
C ARG A 215 -4.04 -14.61 1.57
N THR A 216 -4.70 -13.73 2.30
CA THR A 216 -6.15 -13.79 2.48
C THR A 216 -6.84 -12.95 1.43
N LYS A 217 -7.88 -13.50 0.81
CA LYS A 217 -8.75 -12.74 -0.08
C LYS A 217 -9.53 -11.70 0.72
N SER A 218 -9.62 -10.49 0.20
CA SER A 218 -10.41 -9.42 0.81
C SER A 218 -11.90 -9.78 0.81
N ILE A 219 -12.66 -9.30 1.79
CA ILE A 219 -14.11 -9.51 1.88
C ILE A 219 -14.83 -8.92 0.66
N SER A 220 -14.39 -7.75 0.21
CA SER A 220 -14.87 -7.13 -1.02
C SER A 220 -14.66 -8.03 -2.24
N SER A 221 -13.46 -8.62 -2.38
CA SER A 221 -13.13 -9.56 -3.46
C SER A 221 -13.92 -10.87 -3.38
N LEU A 222 -14.25 -11.33 -2.17
CA LEU A 222 -15.12 -12.48 -1.94
C LEU A 222 -16.53 -12.19 -2.47
N HIS A 223 -17.12 -11.07 -2.06
CA HIS A 223 -18.42 -10.62 -2.54
C HIS A 223 -18.45 -10.48 -4.07
N GLU A 224 -17.47 -9.80 -4.67
CA GLU A 224 -17.37 -9.66 -6.13
C GLU A 224 -17.35 -11.02 -6.84
N LYS A 225 -16.65 -12.01 -6.27
CA LYS A 225 -16.57 -13.35 -6.86
C LYS A 225 -17.91 -14.09 -6.79
N VAL A 226 -18.61 -14.00 -5.67
CA VAL A 226 -19.93 -14.60 -5.48
C VAL A 226 -20.92 -14.03 -6.49
N VAL A 227 -20.98 -12.70 -6.61
CA VAL A 227 -21.85 -12.00 -7.56
C VAL A 227 -21.49 -12.36 -9.01
N LYS A 228 -20.21 -12.25 -9.37
CA LYS A 228 -19.75 -12.49 -10.76
C LYS A 228 -19.98 -13.93 -11.22
N LYS A 229 -19.80 -14.90 -10.33
CA LYS A 229 -19.97 -16.32 -10.65
C LYS A 229 -21.38 -16.84 -10.41
N ASN A 230 -22.25 -16.03 -9.80
CA ASN A 230 -23.58 -16.43 -9.38
C ASN A 230 -23.58 -17.74 -8.57
N ILE A 231 -22.70 -17.82 -7.58
CA ILE A 231 -22.54 -18.98 -6.69
C ILE A 231 -22.98 -18.62 -5.27
N LEU A 232 -23.17 -19.62 -4.42
CA LEU A 232 -23.37 -19.39 -3.00
C LEU A 232 -22.05 -19.00 -2.32
N PRO A 233 -22.07 -18.14 -1.30
CA PRO A 233 -20.89 -17.79 -0.51
C PRO A 233 -20.13 -19.00 0.05
N SER A 234 -20.85 -20.05 0.47
CA SER A 234 -20.28 -21.32 0.95
C SER A 234 -19.51 -22.10 -0.11
N GLN A 235 -19.71 -21.80 -1.40
CA GLN A 235 -19.02 -22.44 -2.52
C GLN A 235 -17.70 -21.74 -2.88
N VAL A 236 -17.31 -20.69 -2.16
CA VAL A 236 -16.03 -20.04 -2.40
C VAL A 236 -14.92 -20.83 -1.71
N VAL A 237 -14.18 -21.57 -2.52
CA VAL A 237 -13.12 -22.48 -2.07
C VAL A 237 -11.72 -21.86 -2.01
N ASP A 238 -11.50 -20.67 -2.59
CA ASP A 238 -10.17 -20.03 -2.72
C ASP A 238 -9.98 -18.82 -1.79
N ILE A 239 -10.46 -18.91 -0.55
CA ILE A 239 -10.46 -17.76 0.36
C ILE A 239 -9.07 -17.48 0.91
N ILE A 240 -8.29 -18.54 1.15
CA ILE A 240 -6.88 -18.45 1.49
C ILE A 240 -6.03 -18.89 0.29
N GLY A 241 -4.94 -18.17 0.09
CA GLY A 241 -3.91 -18.51 -0.86
C GLY A 241 -2.52 -18.37 -0.25
N LEU A 242 -1.54 -18.86 -0.99
CA LEU A 242 -0.13 -18.72 -0.66
C LEU A 242 0.57 -17.89 -1.74
N ARG A 243 1.54 -17.09 -1.33
CA ARG A 243 2.45 -16.38 -2.22
C ARG A 243 3.85 -16.92 -1.98
N ILE A 244 4.50 -17.35 -3.05
CA ILE A 244 5.86 -17.86 -3.04
C ILE A 244 6.74 -16.79 -3.70
N LEU A 245 7.68 -16.25 -2.91
CA LEU A 245 8.64 -15.26 -3.34
C LEU A 245 10.01 -15.91 -3.54
N VAL A 246 10.61 -15.67 -4.69
CA VAL A 246 11.92 -16.20 -5.07
C VAL A 246 12.84 -15.12 -5.62
N ASN A 247 14.12 -15.44 -5.78
CA ASN A 247 15.13 -14.49 -6.25
C ASN A 247 15.09 -14.25 -7.77
N SER A 248 14.78 -15.28 -8.57
CA SER A 248 14.86 -15.21 -10.03
C SER A 248 13.60 -15.70 -10.75
N LYS A 249 13.43 -15.26 -12.00
CA LYS A 249 12.36 -15.78 -12.88
C LYS A 249 12.51 -17.29 -13.11
N LYS A 250 13.75 -17.79 -13.23
CA LYS A 250 14.04 -19.22 -13.37
C LYS A 250 13.49 -20.01 -12.18
N ASP A 251 13.68 -19.50 -10.97
CA ASP A 251 13.15 -20.17 -9.77
C ASP A 251 11.62 -20.11 -9.70
N CYS A 252 10.95 -19.12 -10.31
CA CYS A 252 9.48 -19.14 -10.43
C CYS A 252 9.00 -20.38 -11.20
N TYR A 253 9.69 -20.74 -12.27
CA TYR A 253 9.37 -21.91 -13.08
C TYR A 253 9.76 -23.23 -12.38
N ARG A 254 10.89 -23.26 -11.66
CA ARG A 254 11.24 -24.43 -10.82
C ARG A 254 10.19 -24.68 -9.72
N VAL A 255 9.69 -23.63 -9.08
CA VAL A 255 8.57 -23.75 -8.12
C VAL A 255 7.30 -24.25 -8.83
N LEU A 256 7.01 -23.77 -10.05
CA LEU A 256 5.87 -24.26 -10.83
C LEU A 256 6.00 -25.76 -11.13
N GLU A 257 7.19 -26.25 -11.48
CA GLU A 257 7.45 -27.69 -11.70
C GLU A 257 7.20 -28.51 -10.43
N VAL A 258 7.64 -28.03 -9.25
CA VAL A 258 7.33 -28.68 -7.96
C VAL A 258 5.82 -28.72 -7.71
N MET A 259 5.11 -27.63 -8.00
CA MET A 259 3.65 -27.58 -7.86
C MET A 259 2.94 -28.57 -8.78
N LEU A 260 3.36 -28.66 -10.04
CA LEU A 260 2.74 -29.55 -11.02
C LEU A 260 3.03 -31.03 -10.74
N SER A 261 4.19 -31.34 -10.16
CA SER A 261 4.61 -32.72 -9.88
C SER A 261 4.16 -33.23 -8.51
N GLN A 262 4.09 -32.38 -7.49
CA GLN A 262 3.86 -32.81 -6.11
C GLN A 262 2.52 -32.39 -5.51
N TRP A 263 1.70 -31.63 -6.25
CA TRP A 263 0.38 -31.19 -5.80
C TRP A 263 -0.68 -31.55 -6.83
N PRO A 264 -1.87 -32.01 -6.40
CA PRO A 264 -3.02 -32.09 -7.28
C PRO A 264 -3.34 -30.69 -7.80
N THR A 265 -3.15 -30.49 -9.10
CA THR A 265 -3.31 -29.21 -9.79
C THR A 265 -4.02 -29.42 -11.11
N GLN A 266 -4.69 -28.38 -11.61
CA GLN A 266 -5.29 -28.41 -12.95
C GLN A 266 -4.38 -27.63 -13.91
N TYR A 267 -3.57 -28.36 -14.69
CA TYR A 267 -2.57 -27.76 -15.59
C TYR A 267 -3.16 -26.71 -16.53
N ASN A 268 -4.36 -26.96 -17.08
CA ASN A 268 -5.08 -26.04 -17.97
C ASN A 268 -5.54 -24.73 -17.30
N ARG A 269 -5.32 -24.56 -15.99
CA ARG A 269 -5.67 -23.35 -15.23
C ARG A 269 -4.47 -22.52 -14.79
N VAL A 270 -3.25 -22.88 -15.20
CA VAL A 270 -2.07 -22.04 -14.94
C VAL A 270 -2.18 -20.73 -15.73
N LYS A 271 -1.99 -19.60 -15.04
CA LYS A 271 -1.91 -18.28 -15.67
C LYS A 271 -0.52 -17.71 -15.50
N ASP A 272 0.25 -17.70 -16.58
CA ASP A 272 1.62 -17.19 -16.58
C ASP A 272 1.66 -15.69 -16.93
N TYR A 273 1.52 -14.84 -15.91
CA TYR A 273 1.73 -13.40 -16.08
C TYR A 273 3.21 -12.99 -16.01
N VAL A 274 4.14 -13.92 -15.81
CA VAL A 274 5.58 -13.63 -15.93
C VAL A 274 5.96 -13.54 -17.40
N ALA A 275 5.48 -14.49 -18.22
CA ALA A 275 5.65 -14.49 -19.67
C ALA A 275 4.81 -13.41 -20.34
N ILE A 276 3.53 -13.27 -19.94
CA ILE A 276 2.59 -12.30 -20.51
C ILE A 276 2.05 -11.39 -19.40
N PRO A 277 2.77 -10.30 -19.05
CA PRO A 277 2.32 -9.36 -18.03
C PRO A 277 0.95 -8.77 -18.36
N LYS A 278 0.19 -8.41 -17.32
CA LYS A 278 -1.05 -7.64 -17.51
C LYS A 278 -0.71 -6.21 -17.98
N GLU A 279 -1.71 -5.51 -18.54
CA GLU A 279 -1.58 -4.11 -18.98
C GLU A 279 -1.00 -3.18 -17.90
N ASN A 280 -1.28 -3.46 -16.63
CA ASN A 280 -0.78 -2.69 -15.50
C ASN A 280 0.64 -3.08 -15.03
N GLY A 281 1.35 -3.92 -15.80
CA GLY A 281 2.69 -4.41 -15.47
C GLY A 281 2.72 -5.52 -14.41
N TYR A 282 1.57 -6.03 -13.96
CA TYR A 282 1.53 -7.10 -12.96
C TYR A 282 2.12 -8.40 -13.51
N GLN A 283 3.04 -9.00 -12.73
CA GLN A 283 3.71 -10.26 -13.04
C GLN A 283 3.64 -11.24 -11.88
N SER A 284 3.18 -12.46 -12.16
CA SER A 284 3.17 -13.63 -11.27
C SER A 284 2.67 -14.84 -12.05
N ILE A 285 3.08 -16.05 -11.68
CA ILE A 285 2.43 -17.28 -12.12
C ILE A 285 1.32 -17.60 -11.12
N HIS A 286 0.09 -17.79 -11.60
CA HIS A 286 -1.04 -18.21 -10.76
C HIS A 286 -1.39 -19.66 -11.06
N ILE A 287 -1.49 -20.47 -10.01
CA ILE A 287 -1.90 -21.87 -10.08
C ILE A 287 -2.84 -22.19 -8.91
N SER A 288 -3.76 -23.13 -9.12
CA SER A 288 -4.58 -23.69 -8.04
C SER A 288 -4.01 -25.04 -7.62
N GLY A 289 -3.65 -25.17 -6.35
CA GLY A 289 -3.23 -26.42 -5.74
C GLY A 289 -4.25 -26.91 -4.73
N ASP A 290 -4.27 -28.21 -4.46
CA ASP A 290 -5.10 -28.83 -3.43
C ASP A 290 -4.23 -29.41 -2.30
N TYR A 291 -4.61 -29.16 -1.05
CA TYR A 291 -4.04 -29.80 0.12
C TYR A 291 -5.13 -30.53 0.90
N ASN A 292 -5.18 -31.86 0.81
CA ASN A 292 -6.15 -32.69 1.52
C ASN A 292 -7.62 -32.26 1.28
N GLY A 293 -7.98 -31.95 0.03
CA GLY A 293 -9.32 -31.48 -0.36
C GLY A 293 -9.53 -29.97 -0.15
N TYR A 294 -8.51 -29.25 0.34
CA TYR A 294 -8.55 -27.80 0.52
C TYR A 294 -7.88 -27.09 -0.64
N GLN A 295 -8.67 -26.38 -1.45
CA GLN A 295 -8.16 -25.63 -2.60
C GLN A 295 -7.46 -24.34 -2.17
N LEU A 296 -6.30 -24.08 -2.75
CA LEU A 296 -5.47 -22.91 -2.49
C LEU A 296 -5.12 -22.22 -3.80
N GLU A 297 -5.30 -20.90 -3.83
CA GLU A 297 -4.69 -20.07 -4.87
C GLU A 297 -3.21 -19.86 -4.53
N ILE A 298 -2.31 -20.24 -5.43
CA ILE A 298 -0.87 -20.07 -5.24
C ILE A 298 -0.34 -19.08 -6.28
N GLN A 299 0.38 -18.08 -5.79
CA GLN A 299 1.01 -17.05 -6.59
C GLN A 299 2.52 -17.15 -6.48
N ILE A 300 3.20 -17.41 -7.59
CA ILE A 300 4.65 -17.52 -7.65
C ILE A 300 5.19 -16.27 -8.33
N ARG A 301 6.18 -15.61 -7.73
CA ARG A 301 6.82 -14.44 -8.33
C ARG A 301 8.15 -14.12 -7.66
N THR A 302 8.93 -13.25 -8.28
CA THR A 302 10.16 -12.75 -7.64
C THR A 302 9.87 -11.69 -6.59
N PHE A 303 10.82 -11.43 -5.69
CA PHE A 303 10.75 -10.29 -4.76
C PHE A 303 10.56 -8.96 -5.51
N ASN A 304 11.24 -8.76 -6.64
CA ASN A 304 11.09 -7.55 -7.45
C ASN A 304 9.68 -7.42 -8.06
N MET A 305 9.13 -8.52 -8.61
CA MET A 305 7.75 -8.54 -9.10
C MET A 305 6.74 -8.31 -7.98
N HIS A 306 7.02 -8.82 -6.78
CA HIS A 306 6.19 -8.56 -5.61
C HIS A 306 6.19 -7.09 -5.22
N TYR A 307 7.37 -6.48 -5.18
CA TYR A 307 7.55 -5.06 -4.93
C TYR A 307 6.78 -4.20 -5.96
N GLN A 308 6.89 -4.53 -7.26
CA GLN A 308 6.13 -3.87 -8.32
C GLN A 308 4.61 -4.07 -8.17
N ALA A 309 4.15 -5.26 -7.82
CA ALA A 309 2.73 -5.52 -7.63
C ALA A 309 2.14 -4.80 -6.41
N GLN A 310 2.94 -4.60 -5.35
CA GLN A 310 2.56 -3.80 -4.19
C GLN A 310 2.42 -2.32 -4.55
N TYR A 311 3.44 -1.73 -5.17
CA TYR A 311 3.56 -0.28 -5.27
C TYR A 311 3.30 0.29 -6.67
N GLY A 312 3.00 -0.55 -7.66
CA GLY A 312 2.70 -0.13 -9.02
C GLY A 312 3.84 0.68 -9.65
N LYS A 313 3.50 1.82 -10.28
CA LYS A 313 4.47 2.72 -10.91
C LYS A 313 5.51 3.28 -9.91
N ALA A 314 5.16 3.42 -8.64
CA ALA A 314 6.04 3.93 -7.58
C ALA A 314 7.22 3.01 -7.29
N ALA A 315 7.04 1.70 -7.48
CA ALA A 315 8.11 0.72 -7.33
C ALA A 315 9.29 1.01 -8.28
N HIS A 316 8.99 1.49 -9.48
CA HIS A 316 9.97 1.73 -10.53
C HIS A 316 10.97 2.85 -10.14
N HIS A 317 10.55 3.80 -9.32
CA HIS A 317 11.37 4.93 -8.89
C HIS A 317 12.40 4.54 -7.83
N LEU A 318 12.05 3.60 -6.94
CA LEU A 318 12.99 3.09 -5.93
C LEU A 318 14.04 2.14 -6.52
N TYR A 319 13.65 1.34 -7.52
CA TYR A 319 14.61 0.50 -8.23
C TYR A 319 15.68 1.32 -8.97
N LYS A 320 15.31 2.47 -9.53
CA LYS A 320 16.26 3.40 -10.18
C LYS A 320 17.13 4.20 -9.19
N ALA A 321 16.67 4.42 -7.97
CA ALA A 321 17.43 5.16 -6.95
C ALA A 321 18.49 4.30 -6.25
N ASN A 322 18.33 2.97 -6.28
CA ASN A 322 19.24 2.00 -5.67
C ASN A 322 20.20 1.34 -6.68
N LYS A 323 20.28 1.86 -7.91
CA LYS A 323 21.30 1.52 -8.92
C LYS A 323 22.17 2.74 -9.17
#